data_AF-A0A4Y4B0L8-F1
#
_entry.id   AF-A0A4Y4B0L8-F1
#
_cell.length_a   1.000
_cell.length_b   1.000
_cell.length_c   1.000
_cell.angle_alpha   90.00
_cell.angle_beta   90.00
_cell.angle_gamma   90.00
#
_symmetry.space_group_name_H-M   'P 1'
#
loop_
_entity.id
_entity.type
_entity.pdbx_description
1 polymer ?
#
loop_
_entity_poly.entity_id
_entity_poly.type
_entity_poly.pdbx_seq_one_letter_code
_entity_poly.pdbx_strand_id
1 'polypeptide(L)' 'MKNFAIKLVWFTSAYVFFFAVLNQTNVDLRIIMSLHIVGMFLIPYLTYTVLTDNYKTDKTFKDWYEDHPMNTLNEDEDH' A
#
# COMPACT_ATOMS: atom_id res chain seq x y z
N MET A 1 -10.37 -9.85 10.12
CA MET A 1 -10.68 -8.74 11.08
C MET A 1 -10.89 -7.49 10.25
N LYS A 2 -11.92 -6.69 10.54
CA LYS A 2 -12.46 -5.63 9.65
C LYS A 2 -11.42 -4.63 9.05
N ASN A 3 -10.21 -4.53 9.61
CA ASN A 3 -9.14 -3.64 9.15
C ASN A 3 -7.73 -4.30 9.15
N PHE A 4 -7.61 -5.63 9.04
CA PHE A 4 -6.29 -6.29 9.17
C PHE A 4 -5.35 -5.94 8.02
N ALA A 5 -5.82 -6.03 6.77
CA ALA A 5 -4.99 -5.72 5.61
C ALA A 5 -4.46 -4.28 5.66
N ILE A 6 -5.32 -3.31 5.98
CA ILE A 6 -4.92 -1.90 6.12
C ILE A 6 -3.89 -1.69 7.23
N LYS A 7 -4.07 -2.33 8.40
CA LYS A 7 -3.06 -2.26 9.48
C LYS A 7 -1.72 -2.86 9.04
N LEU A 8 -1.77 -3.96 8.29
CA LEU A 8 -0.58 -4.63 7.75
C LEU A 8 0.14 -3.74 6.72
N VAL A 9 -0.59 -3.00 5.89
CA VAL A 9 -0.03 -1.99 4.97
C VAL A 9 0.73 -0.94 5.76
N TRP A 10 0.09 -0.27 6.72
CA TRP A 10 0.73 0.77 7.53
C TRP A 10 1.98 0.28 8.25
N PHE A 11 1.91 -0.91 8.84
CA PHE A 11 3.07 -1.54 9.48
C PHE A 11 4.20 -1.79 8.49
N THR A 12 3.91 -2.41 7.35
CA THR A 12 4.91 -2.75 6.34
C THR A 12 5.53 -1.50 5.71
N SER A 13 4.75 -0.43 5.49
CA SER A 13 5.26 0.86 5.02
C SER A 13 6.23 1.48 6.02
N ALA A 14 5.86 1.52 7.31
CA ALA A 14 6.75 2.01 8.36
C ALA A 14 8.03 1.17 8.43
N TYR A 15 7.90 -0.17 8.36
CA TYR A 15 9.03 -1.09 8.34
C TYR A 15 10.02 -0.80 7.21
N VAL A 16 9.54 -0.67 5.97
CA VAL A 16 10.39 -0.38 4.80
C VAL A 16 11.04 1.00 4.94
N PHE A 17 10.32 2.00 5.43
CA PHE A 17 10.85 3.33 5.67
C PHE A 17 12.00 3.31 6.70
N PHE A 18 11.79 2.68 7.86
CA PHE A 18 12.84 2.53 8.87
C PHE A 18 14.01 1.70 8.36
N PHE A 19 13.75 0.64 7.59
CA PHE A 19 14.81 -0.15 6.95
C PHE A 19 15.65 0.73 6.01
N ALA A 20 15.04 1.57 5.19
CA ALA A 20 15.76 2.49 4.30
C ALA A 20 16.62 3.49 5.08
N VAL A 21 16.09 4.06 6.19
CA VAL A 21 16.86 4.94 7.08
C VAL A 21 18.03 4.22 7.72
N LEU A 22 17.84 2.99 8.21
CA LEU A 22 18.92 2.19 8.82
C LEU A 22 20.05 1.88 7.83
N ASN A 23 19.74 1.69 6.55
CA ASN A 23 20.75 1.49 5.50
C ASN A 23 21.65 2.71 5.29
N GLN A 24 21.26 3.91 5.74
CA GLN A 24 22.11 5.11 5.70
C GLN A 24 23.04 5.24 6.92
N THR A 25 22.95 4.31 7.86
CA THR A 25 23.72 4.33 9.12
C THR A 25 24.78 3.23 9.14
N ASN A 26 25.73 3.30 10.08
CA ASN A 26 26.80 2.32 10.23
C ASN A 26 26.38 1.13 11.11
N VAL A 27 25.20 0.57 10.83
CA VAL A 27 24.66 -0.60 11.54
C VAL A 27 25.31 -1.89 11.00
N ASP A 28 25.51 -2.88 11.86
CA ASP A 28 26.11 -4.17 11.51
C ASP A 28 25.33 -4.83 10.35
N LEU A 29 26.07 -5.25 9.32
CA LEU A 29 25.54 -5.90 8.12
C LEU A 29 24.66 -7.11 8.46
N ARG A 30 24.96 -7.87 9.52
CA ARG A 30 24.18 -9.02 9.95
C ARG A 30 22.75 -8.63 10.35
N ILE A 31 22.59 -7.46 10.97
CA ILE A 31 21.27 -6.94 11.37
C ILE A 31 20.50 -6.51 10.13
N ILE A 32 21.14 -5.77 9.22
CA ILE A 32 20.53 -5.32 7.96
C ILE A 32 20.12 -6.52 7.09
N MET A 33 20.97 -7.53 6.96
CA MET A 33 20.66 -8.74 6.20
C MET A 33 19.53 -9.54 6.84
N SER A 34 19.46 -9.62 8.17
CA SER A 34 18.36 -10.28 8.87
C SER A 34 17.03 -9.58 8.61
N LEU A 35 17.01 -8.24 8.68
CA LEU A 35 15.84 -7.42 8.32
C LEU A 35 15.49 -7.59 6.83
N HIS A 36 16.48 -7.67 5.94
CA HIS A 36 16.21 -7.89 4.52
C HIS A 36 15.47 -9.21 4.27
N ILE A 37 15.89 -10.30 4.92
CA ILE A 37 15.21 -11.61 4.85
C ILE A 37 13.77 -11.51 5.39
N VAL A 38 13.55 -10.81 6.51
CA VAL A 38 12.18 -10.58 7.02
C VAL A 38 11.34 -9.82 5.99
N GLY A 39 11.90 -8.79 5.37
CA GLY A 39 11.24 -8.01 4.32
C GLY A 39 10.84 -8.86 3.11
N MET A 40 11.70 -9.79 2.69
CA MET A 40 11.42 -10.74 1.60
C MET A 40 10.16 -11.56 1.82
N PHE A 41 9.84 -11.93 3.07
CA PHE A 41 8.59 -12.64 3.38
C PHE A 41 7.43 -11.69 3.65
N LEU A 42 7.69 -10.54 4.28
CA LEU A 42 6.66 -9.57 4.66
C LEU A 42 5.95 -8.97 3.44
N ILE A 43 6.67 -8.64 2.37
CA ILE A 43 6.09 -8.01 1.18
C ILE A 43 5.13 -8.96 0.43
N PRO A 44 5.51 -10.19 0.06
CA PRO A 44 4.57 -11.14 -0.54
C PRO A 44 3.38 -11.46 0.38
N TYR A 45 3.61 -11.57 1.68
CA TYR A 45 2.53 -11.79 2.65
C TYR A 45 1.54 -10.63 2.70
N LEU A 46 2.03 -9.39 2.71
CA LEU A 46 1.21 -8.18 2.60
C LEU A 46 0.39 -8.21 1.31
N THR A 47 1.04 -8.42 0.16
CA THR A 47 0.37 -8.43 -1.15
C THR A 47 -0.72 -9.49 -1.21
N TYR A 48 -0.41 -10.72 -0.79
CA TYR A 48 -1.39 -11.80 -0.73
C TYR A 48 -2.57 -11.44 0.18
N THR A 49 -2.29 -10.90 1.36
CA THR A 49 -3.34 -10.51 2.32
C THR A 49 -4.24 -9.42 1.75
N VAL A 50 -3.68 -8.39 1.11
CA VAL A 50 -4.46 -7.30 0.50
C VAL A 50 -5.31 -7.80 -0.66
N LEU A 51 -4.76 -8.64 -1.54
CA LEU A 51 -5.47 -9.19 -2.69
C LEU A 51 -6.59 -10.17 -2.31
N THR A 52 -6.46 -10.84 -1.16
CA THR A 52 -7.46 -11.80 -0.68
C THR A 52 -8.38 -11.23 0.39
N ASP A 53 -8.16 -9.98 0.83
CA ASP A 53 -9.03 -9.35 1.82
C ASP A 53 -10.42 -9.08 1.22
N ASN A 54 -11.46 -9.38 1.99
CA ASN A 54 -12.84 -9.14 1.57
C ASN A 54 -13.21 -7.68 1.87
N TYR A 55 -12.55 -6.77 1.15
CA TYR A 55 -12.77 -5.34 1.28
C TYR A 55 -14.06 -4.94 0.58
N LYS A 56 -14.94 -4.25 1.31
CA LYS A 56 -16.16 -3.64 0.77
C LYS A 56 -16.02 -2.13 0.88
N THR A 57 -16.18 -1.45 -0.25
CA THR A 57 -16.22 0.01 -0.33
C THR A 57 -17.53 0.45 -0.94
N ASP A 58 -18.08 1.55 -0.43
CA ASP A 58 -19.25 2.21 -1.01
C ASP A 58 -18.85 3.05 -2.24
N LYS A 59 -17.55 3.30 -2.45
CA LYS A 59 -17.01 4.00 -3.63
C LYS A 59 -17.05 3.07 -4.84
N THR A 60 -17.72 3.50 -5.89
CA THR A 60 -17.83 2.76 -7.14
C THR A 60 -17.04 3.45 -8.24
N PHE A 61 -16.68 2.69 -9.29
CA PHE A 61 -16.03 3.27 -10.48
C PHE A 61 -16.87 4.38 -11.14
N LYS A 62 -18.18 4.39 -10.91
CA LYS A 62 -19.10 5.41 -11.43
C LYS A 62 -18.74 6.82 -10.93
N ASP A 63 -18.17 6.93 -9.74
CA ASP A 63 -17.73 8.21 -9.17
C ASP A 63 -16.26 8.49 -9.48
N TRP A 64 -15.65 7.71 -10.40
CA TRP A 64 -14.22 7.79 -10.75
C TRP A 64 -13.29 7.69 -9.54
N TYR A 65 -13.74 7.06 -8.45
CA TYR A 65 -13.05 7.11 -7.15
C TYR A 65 -12.71 8.54 -6.67
N GLU A 66 -13.51 9.52 -7.10
CA GLU A 66 -13.32 10.96 -6.88
C GLU A 66 -12.12 11.59 -7.62
N ASP A 67 -11.50 10.88 -8.57
CA ASP A 67 -10.30 11.33 -9.28
C ASP A 67 -10.58 12.34 -10.41
N HIS A 68 -11.84 12.52 -10.85
CA HIS A 68 -12.20 13.55 -11.83
C HIS A 68 -13.65 14.05 -11.65
N PRO A 69 -13.94 15.37 -11.79
CA PRO A 69 -15.31 15.87 -11.81
C PRO A 69 -16.04 15.31 -13.04
N MET A 70 -17.16 14.63 -12.81
CA MET A 70 -18.03 14.05 -13.86
C MET A 70 -18.51 15.08 -14.90
N ASN A 71 -18.50 16.36 -14.53
CA ASN A 71 -19.03 17.45 -15.36
C ASN A 71 -18.19 17.72 -16.62
N THR A 72 -16.94 17.28 -16.69
CA THR A 72 -16.11 17.50 -17.90
C THR A 72 -16.42 16.51 -19.02
N LEU A 73 -17.16 15.43 -18.77
CA LEU A 73 -17.50 14.45 -19.82
C LEU A 73 -18.68 14.90 -20.69
N ASN A 74 -19.54 15.80 -20.20
CA ASN A 74 -20.72 16.27 -20.92
C ASN A 74 -20.54 17.67 -21.52
N GLU A 75 -19.45 18.38 -21.22
CA GLU A 75 -19.18 19.72 -21.79
C GLU A 75 -18.58 19.64 -23.22
N ASP A 76 -18.03 18.49 -23.61
CA ASP A 76 -17.38 18.29 -24.92
C ASP A 76 -18.32 17.72 -26.00
N GLU A 77 -19.56 17.29 -25.67
CA GLU A 77 -20.55 16.81 -26.65
C GLU A 77 -21.46 17.93 -27.21
N ASP A 78 -21.41 19.13 -26.62
CA ASP A 78 -22.27 20.28 -26.97
C ASP A 78 -21.54 21.40 -27.76
N HIS A 79 -20.33 21.15 -28.29
CA HIS A 79 -19.56 22.12 -29.10
C HIS A 79 -19.23 21.66 -30.52
#